data_AF-A0A174QD86-F1
#
_entry.id   AF-A0A174QD86-F1
#
_cell.length_a   1.000
_cell.length_b   1.000
_cell.length_c   1.000
_cell.angle_alpha   90.00
_cell.angle_beta   90.00
_cell.angle_gamma   90.00
#
_symmetry.space_group_name_H-M   'P 1'
#
loop_
_entity.id
_entity.type
_entity.pdbx_description
1 polymer ?
#
loop_
_entity_poly.entity_id
_entity_poly.type
_entity_poly.pdbx_seq_one_letter_code
_entity_poly.pdbx_strand_id
1 'polypeptide(L)'
;MDYAKESLKMHYELRGKLEVTSRAAVDTKDALSLAYTPGVAAPCLEIQKDVNKSYELTRRWNTVAVVTDGTAVLGLGDIGPEAGMPVMEGKCVLFKEFGGVDAIPLCVRSKDVDDIVNTVRLLAGSFGGVNLEDISAPRCFEIEKKLKECCDIPIFHDDQHGTAVITLAGVINALKLVGKKLDEVKIVTSGAGAAGIAIIRLLISMGLKNVIMTDRKGAIYEGRDGLNPIKEEMAKITNYNHEKGTLAEVIKGADIFIGVSAPGTLTPDMVRTMAKDPIIFACANPTPEIFPDEAKAAGAAVVSTGRSDYPNQVNNVLCFPGIFRGALDVRASDINDEMKVAAAYAIAGLVSDEELNADYILPAAFDPRVKDAVAAAVAEAARKSGVARI
;
A
#
# COMPACT_ATOMS: atom_id res chain seq x y z
N MET A 1 0.98 -18.72 -20.48
CA MET A 1 1.93 -19.29 -19.50
C MET A 1 1.14 -19.63 -18.25
N ASP A 2 1.30 -20.81 -17.67
CA ASP A 2 0.65 -21.16 -16.40
C ASP A 2 1.54 -20.67 -15.25
N TYR A 3 1.25 -19.47 -14.75
CA TYR A 3 2.05 -18.85 -13.71
C TYR A 3 2.03 -19.62 -12.38
N ALA A 4 0.97 -20.39 -12.08
CA ALA A 4 0.93 -21.17 -10.85
C ALA A 4 1.95 -22.30 -10.89
N LYS A 5 2.02 -23.02 -12.01
CA LYS A 5 2.99 -24.10 -12.22
C LYS A 5 4.43 -23.60 -12.23
N GLU A 6 4.71 -22.52 -12.96
CA GLU A 6 6.05 -21.95 -13.04
C GLU A 6 6.52 -21.35 -11.70
N SER A 7 5.61 -20.70 -10.95
CA SER A 7 5.91 -20.17 -9.61
C SER A 7 6.27 -21.28 -8.62
N LEU A 8 5.52 -22.39 -8.61
CA LEU A 8 5.84 -23.56 -7.77
C LEU A 8 7.21 -24.14 -8.11
N LYS A 9 7.50 -24.31 -9.41
CA LYS A 9 8.80 -24.80 -9.88
C LYS A 9 9.95 -23.92 -9.36
N MET A 10 9.84 -22.60 -9.53
CA MET A 10 10.83 -21.65 -9.04
C MET A 10 11.02 -21.77 -7.52
N HIS A 11 9.94 -21.82 -6.74
CA HIS A 11 10.01 -21.95 -5.28
C HIS A 11 10.66 -23.27 -4.82
N TYR A 12 10.43 -24.39 -5.52
CA TYR A 12 11.10 -25.66 -5.23
C TYR A 12 12.60 -25.64 -5.58
N GLU A 13 12.97 -25.02 -6.70
CA GLU A 13 14.36 -24.93 -7.16
C GLU A 13 15.19 -24.01 -6.26
N LEU A 14 14.65 -22.83 -5.91
CA LEU A 14 15.35 -21.84 -5.10
C LEU A 14 15.25 -22.09 -3.58
N ARG A 15 14.24 -22.86 -3.13
CA ARG A 15 13.93 -23.11 -1.71
C ARG A 15 13.66 -21.84 -0.91
N GLY A 16 12.93 -20.91 -1.51
CA GLY A 16 12.71 -19.55 -1.00
C GLY A 16 13.29 -18.51 -1.96
N LYS A 17 12.96 -17.24 -1.76
CA LYS A 17 13.38 -16.14 -2.67
C LYS A 17 14.44 -15.22 -2.07
N LEU A 18 14.87 -15.48 -0.85
CA LEU A 18 15.82 -14.63 -0.13
C LEU A 18 17.05 -15.42 0.30
N GLU A 19 18.20 -14.75 0.25
CA GLU A 19 19.47 -15.21 0.81
C GLU A 19 20.12 -14.04 1.55
N VAL A 20 20.88 -14.34 2.61
CA VAL A 20 21.68 -13.34 3.33
C VAL A 20 23.12 -13.41 2.84
N THR A 21 23.56 -12.37 2.14
CA THR A 21 24.95 -12.26 1.67
C THR A 21 25.77 -11.35 2.58
N SER A 22 26.95 -11.80 2.99
CA SER A 22 27.88 -10.96 3.77
C SER A 22 28.35 -9.77 2.94
N ARG A 23 28.38 -8.58 3.57
CA ARG A 23 28.99 -7.37 3.00
C ARG A 23 30.46 -7.20 3.39
N ALA A 24 30.90 -7.87 4.44
CA ALA A 24 32.29 -7.88 4.88
C ALA A 24 32.99 -9.13 4.32
N ALA A 25 34.21 -8.95 3.82
CA ALA A 25 35.08 -10.09 3.53
C ALA A 25 35.50 -10.76 4.85
N VAL A 26 35.62 -12.09 4.83
CA VAL A 26 36.05 -12.91 5.97
C VAL A 26 37.01 -14.00 5.47
N ASP A 27 37.97 -13.59 4.67
CA ASP A 27 38.95 -14.45 3.96
C ASP A 27 40.32 -14.51 4.65
N THR A 28 40.55 -13.65 5.65
CA THR A 28 41.78 -13.60 6.45
C THR A 28 41.48 -13.49 7.93
N LYS A 29 42.49 -13.79 8.77
CA LYS A 29 42.40 -13.63 10.23
C LYS A 29 42.06 -12.19 10.61
N ASP A 30 42.70 -11.21 9.98
CA ASP A 30 42.47 -9.80 10.28
C ASP A 30 41.06 -9.36 9.87
N ALA A 31 40.59 -9.80 8.69
CA ALA A 31 39.22 -9.54 8.24
C ALA A 31 38.18 -10.15 9.19
N LEU A 32 38.38 -11.39 9.65
CA LEU A 32 37.55 -12.02 10.67
C LEU A 32 37.55 -11.24 11.99
N SER A 33 38.72 -10.79 12.45
CA SER A 33 38.84 -10.01 13.69
C SER A 33 38.22 -8.61 13.62
N LEU A 34 38.06 -8.05 12.42
CA LEU A 34 37.32 -6.80 12.20
C LEU A 34 35.81 -7.04 12.10
N ALA A 35 35.39 -8.08 11.36
CA ALA A 35 33.98 -8.41 11.17
C ALA A 35 33.32 -8.98 12.46
N TYR A 36 34.12 -9.59 13.32
CA TYR A 36 33.67 -10.18 14.59
C TYR A 36 34.65 -9.86 15.72
N THR A 37 34.93 -10.81 16.61
CA THR A 37 35.78 -10.57 17.77
C THR A 37 37.26 -10.52 17.42
N PRO A 38 38.04 -9.61 18.04
CA PRO A 38 37.61 -8.64 19.05
C PRO A 38 37.06 -7.31 18.50
N GLY A 39 37.21 -7.02 17.20
CA GLY A 39 36.98 -5.70 16.61
C GLY A 39 35.53 -5.19 16.72
N VAL A 40 34.54 -6.07 16.61
CA VAL A 40 33.10 -5.75 16.70
C VAL A 40 32.71 -5.09 18.03
N ALA A 41 33.52 -5.22 19.08
CA ALA A 41 33.27 -4.53 20.34
C ALA A 41 33.30 -2.99 20.20
N ALA A 42 34.13 -2.44 19.31
CA ALA A 42 34.24 -1.00 19.12
C ALA A 42 32.93 -0.35 18.63
N PRO A 43 32.29 -0.78 17.53
CA PRO A 43 31.00 -0.21 17.12
C PRO A 43 29.90 -0.44 18.16
N CYS A 44 29.89 -1.56 18.89
CA CYS A 44 28.95 -1.79 19.99
C CYS A 44 29.07 -0.73 21.10
N LEU A 45 30.29 -0.42 21.54
CA LEU A 45 30.54 0.61 22.56
C LEU A 45 30.22 2.02 22.05
N GLU A 46 30.40 2.29 20.76
CA GLU A 46 29.98 3.56 20.15
C GLU A 46 28.45 3.71 20.11
N ILE A 47 27.72 2.64 19.76
CA ILE A 47 26.24 2.63 19.81
C ILE A 47 25.72 2.71 21.24
N GLN A 48 26.43 2.11 22.22
CA GLN A 48 26.07 2.23 23.63
C GLN A 48 26.14 3.68 24.12
N LYS A 49 27.12 4.47 23.64
CA LYS A 49 27.25 5.90 23.97
C LYS A 49 26.18 6.75 23.29
N ASP A 50 25.86 6.42 22.04
CA ASP A 50 24.83 7.10 21.25
C ASP A 50 24.09 6.10 20.34
N VAL A 51 22.84 5.81 20.69
CA VAL A 51 22.01 4.82 19.98
C VAL A 51 21.79 5.20 18.51
N ASN A 52 21.86 6.48 18.14
CA ASN A 52 21.69 6.93 16.76
C ASN A 52 22.83 6.49 15.84
N LYS A 53 24.02 6.20 16.40
CA LYS A 53 25.10 5.58 15.62
C LYS A 53 24.73 4.21 15.06
N SER A 54 23.66 3.57 15.54
CA SER A 54 23.13 2.35 14.92
C SER A 54 22.73 2.56 13.45
N TYR A 55 22.33 3.77 13.04
CA TYR A 55 22.05 4.11 11.64
C TYR A 55 23.33 4.25 10.78
N GLU A 56 24.50 4.42 11.39
CA GLU A 56 25.77 4.59 10.68
C GLU A 56 26.62 3.32 10.69
N LEU A 57 26.62 2.63 11.82
CA LEU A 57 27.51 1.50 12.09
C LEU A 57 26.84 0.14 11.82
N THR A 58 25.58 0.10 11.42
CA THR A 58 24.83 -1.14 11.13
C THR A 58 23.99 -1.00 9.86
N ARG A 59 23.32 -2.09 9.45
CA ARG A 59 22.36 -2.05 8.34
C ARG A 59 20.99 -1.45 8.70
N ARG A 60 20.73 -1.13 9.98
CA ARG A 60 19.45 -0.58 10.47
C ARG A 60 18.88 0.52 9.56
N TRP A 61 19.72 1.44 9.08
CA TRP A 61 19.30 2.55 8.22
C TRP A 61 18.64 2.15 6.89
N ASN A 62 18.84 0.93 6.42
CA ASN A 62 18.33 0.45 5.13
C ASN A 62 17.49 -0.82 5.24
N THR A 63 17.19 -1.30 6.46
CA THR A 63 16.50 -2.57 6.65
C THR A 63 15.07 -2.33 7.14
N VAL A 64 14.09 -2.90 6.43
CA VAL A 64 12.67 -2.85 6.76
C VAL A 64 12.19 -4.22 7.25
N ALA A 65 11.35 -4.23 8.27
CA ALA A 65 10.61 -5.43 8.66
C ALA A 65 9.32 -5.53 7.84
N VAL A 66 9.11 -6.62 7.12
CA VAL A 66 7.82 -6.93 6.46
C VAL A 66 7.03 -7.85 7.38
N VAL A 67 6.06 -7.31 8.10
CA VAL A 67 5.36 -7.98 9.20
C VAL A 67 3.94 -8.36 8.79
N THR A 68 3.58 -9.61 9.04
CA THR A 68 2.23 -10.13 8.82
C THR A 68 1.86 -11.13 9.92
N ASP A 69 0.57 -11.45 10.06
CA ASP A 69 0.09 -12.65 10.77
C ASP A 69 -0.56 -13.68 9.83
N GLY A 70 -0.56 -13.40 8.52
CA GLY A 70 -1.13 -14.28 7.49
C GLY A 70 -2.66 -14.36 7.49
N THR A 71 -3.35 -13.37 8.08
CA THR A 71 -4.81 -13.39 8.22
C THR A 71 -5.58 -12.81 7.03
N ALA A 72 -4.91 -12.13 6.10
CA ALA A 72 -5.53 -11.57 4.90
C ALA A 72 -4.61 -11.67 3.67
N VAL A 73 -3.99 -12.83 3.46
CA VAL A 73 -3.01 -13.03 2.38
C VAL A 73 -3.68 -12.97 1.02
N LEU A 74 -3.45 -11.88 0.27
CA LEU A 74 -4.05 -11.65 -1.05
C LEU A 74 -5.59 -11.84 -1.00
N GLY A 75 -6.15 -12.59 -1.95
CA GLY A 75 -7.55 -13.04 -1.94
C GLY A 75 -7.80 -14.38 -1.25
N LEU A 76 -6.79 -14.96 -0.57
CA LEU A 76 -6.87 -16.28 0.05
C LEU A 76 -7.42 -16.23 1.48
N GLY A 77 -7.40 -15.05 2.10
CA GLY A 77 -7.87 -14.84 3.46
C GLY A 77 -6.87 -15.34 4.51
N ASP A 78 -7.41 -15.93 5.58
CA ASP A 78 -6.65 -16.38 6.74
C ASP A 78 -6.08 -17.78 6.50
N ILE A 79 -4.83 -17.83 6.03
CA ILE A 79 -4.09 -19.06 5.73
C ILE A 79 -2.94 -19.31 6.72
N GLY A 80 -2.72 -18.37 7.63
CA GLY A 80 -1.70 -18.45 8.67
C GLY A 80 -0.31 -17.99 8.23
N PRO A 81 0.59 -17.79 9.21
CA PRO A 81 1.86 -17.10 9.00
C PRO A 81 2.83 -17.85 8.08
N GLU A 82 2.93 -19.18 8.19
CA GLU A 82 3.81 -19.98 7.32
C GLU A 82 3.36 -19.94 5.86
N ALA A 83 2.04 -20.03 5.63
CA ALA A 83 1.48 -20.01 4.28
C ALA A 83 1.58 -18.59 3.66
N GLY A 84 1.63 -17.54 4.49
CA GLY A 84 1.91 -16.17 4.06
C GLY A 84 3.39 -15.90 3.73
N MET A 85 4.33 -16.72 4.22
CA MET A 85 5.77 -16.48 4.05
C MET A 85 6.21 -16.27 2.59
N PRO A 86 5.74 -17.05 1.59
CA PRO A 86 6.08 -16.80 0.20
C PRO A 86 5.68 -15.40 -0.29
N VAL A 87 4.56 -14.84 0.18
CA VAL A 87 4.14 -13.48 -0.18
C VAL A 87 5.07 -12.45 0.46
N MET A 88 5.42 -12.64 1.74
CA MET A 88 6.33 -11.75 2.47
C MET A 88 7.75 -11.75 1.87
N GLU A 89 8.27 -12.91 1.49
CA GLU A 89 9.54 -12.98 0.74
C GLU A 89 9.45 -12.24 -0.60
N GLY A 90 8.30 -12.35 -1.29
CA GLY A 90 8.05 -11.63 -2.53
C GLY A 90 8.11 -10.11 -2.32
N LYS A 91 7.45 -9.60 -1.26
CA LYS A 91 7.52 -8.19 -0.88
C LYS A 91 8.96 -7.75 -0.59
N CYS A 92 9.75 -8.60 0.08
CA CYS A 92 11.17 -8.30 0.34
C CYS A 92 12.01 -8.22 -0.95
N VAL A 93 11.78 -9.11 -1.91
CA VAL A 93 12.40 -9.03 -3.25
C VAL A 93 12.06 -7.69 -3.91
N LEU A 94 10.79 -7.28 -3.87
CA LEU A 94 10.36 -6.02 -4.47
C LEU A 94 10.96 -4.78 -3.77
N PHE A 95 11.07 -4.79 -2.43
CA PHE A 95 11.82 -3.75 -1.70
C PHE A 95 13.26 -3.64 -2.19
N LYS A 96 13.91 -4.79 -2.42
CA LYS A 96 15.30 -4.84 -2.85
C LYS A 96 15.47 -4.33 -4.28
N GLU A 97 14.72 -4.90 -5.22
CA GLU A 97 14.87 -4.63 -6.65
C GLU A 97 14.38 -3.23 -7.03
N PHE A 98 13.26 -2.78 -6.47
CA PHE A 98 12.65 -1.49 -6.83
C PHE A 98 13.00 -0.36 -5.87
N GLY A 99 13.45 -0.65 -4.65
CA GLY A 99 13.77 0.37 -3.65
C GLY A 99 15.25 0.42 -3.27
N GLY A 100 16.04 -0.61 -3.57
CA GLY A 100 17.37 -0.77 -2.97
C GLY A 100 17.32 -0.91 -1.44
N VAL A 101 16.17 -1.32 -0.89
CA VAL A 101 15.91 -1.47 0.54
C VAL A 101 16.13 -2.94 0.91
N ASP A 102 16.88 -3.19 1.99
CA ASP A 102 16.96 -4.55 2.52
C ASP A 102 15.66 -4.81 3.31
N ALA A 103 15.08 -5.99 3.19
CA ALA A 103 13.82 -6.31 3.85
C ALA A 103 13.86 -7.73 4.43
N ILE A 104 13.24 -7.90 5.60
CA ILE A 104 13.20 -9.18 6.31
C ILE A 104 11.73 -9.55 6.57
N PRO A 105 11.26 -10.72 6.12
CA PRO A 105 9.89 -11.17 6.37
C PRO A 105 9.75 -11.69 7.81
N LEU A 106 8.76 -11.19 8.54
CA LEU A 106 8.44 -11.57 9.91
C LEU A 106 6.95 -11.96 10.01
N CYS A 107 6.66 -13.25 9.78
CA CYS A 107 5.31 -13.80 9.97
C CYS A 107 5.08 -14.18 11.44
N VAL A 108 4.23 -13.44 12.14
CA VAL A 108 3.95 -13.60 13.57
C VAL A 108 2.88 -14.67 13.79
N ARG A 109 3.17 -15.64 14.67
CA ARG A 109 2.25 -16.72 15.07
C ARG A 109 1.27 -16.28 16.17
N SER A 110 0.68 -15.11 16.03
CA SER A 110 -0.40 -14.65 16.90
C SER A 110 -1.40 -13.82 16.10
N LYS A 111 -2.67 -13.91 16.50
CA LYS A 111 -3.77 -13.07 16.00
C LYS A 111 -4.21 -12.05 17.05
N ASP A 112 -3.58 -12.06 18.22
CA ASP A 112 -3.81 -11.03 19.22
C ASP A 112 -3.12 -9.73 18.82
N VAL A 113 -3.82 -8.62 18.95
CA VAL A 113 -3.31 -7.29 18.56
C VAL A 113 -2.09 -6.91 19.41
N ASP A 114 -2.16 -7.14 20.72
CA ASP A 114 -1.11 -6.73 21.65
C ASP A 114 0.13 -7.62 21.51
N ASP A 115 -0.04 -8.91 21.21
CA ASP A 115 1.09 -9.80 20.88
C ASP A 115 1.87 -9.29 19.66
N ILE A 116 1.18 -8.94 18.57
CA ILE A 116 1.79 -8.44 17.34
C ILE A 116 2.49 -7.10 17.62
N VAL A 117 1.79 -6.16 18.26
CA VAL A 117 2.33 -4.84 18.60
C VAL A 117 3.57 -4.98 19.48
N ASN A 118 3.51 -5.80 20.52
CA ASN A 118 4.63 -6.00 21.44
C ASN A 118 5.82 -6.67 20.74
N THR A 119 5.57 -7.65 19.86
CA THR A 119 6.61 -8.31 19.06
C THR A 119 7.37 -7.30 18.21
N VAL A 120 6.64 -6.48 17.43
CA VAL A 120 7.27 -5.47 16.56
C VAL A 120 7.99 -4.40 17.38
N ARG A 121 7.36 -3.88 18.45
CA ARG A 121 7.96 -2.88 19.33
C ARG A 121 9.29 -3.32 19.92
N LEU A 122 9.38 -4.58 20.36
CA LEU A 122 10.63 -5.13 20.92
C LEU A 122 11.73 -5.32 19.87
N LEU A 123 11.36 -5.48 18.60
CA LEU A 123 12.30 -5.67 17.49
C LEU A 123 12.68 -4.37 16.76
N ALA A 124 11.96 -3.26 16.98
CA ALA A 124 12.08 -2.01 16.24
C ALA A 124 13.52 -1.46 16.14
N GLY A 125 14.34 -1.65 17.17
CA GLY A 125 15.75 -1.22 17.18
C GLY A 125 16.62 -1.89 16.10
N SER A 126 16.16 -2.97 15.46
CA SER A 126 16.86 -3.67 14.38
C SER A 126 16.56 -3.10 12.99
N PHE A 127 15.54 -2.25 12.87
CA PHE A 127 14.98 -1.80 11.60
C PHE A 127 14.98 -0.27 11.49
N GLY A 128 14.94 0.21 10.25
CA GLY A 128 14.73 1.61 9.90
C GLY A 128 13.27 1.93 9.58
N GLY A 129 12.42 0.91 9.47
CA GLY A 129 10.98 1.04 9.25
C GLY A 129 10.26 -0.32 9.30
N VAL A 130 8.94 -0.29 9.40
CA VAL A 130 8.08 -1.49 9.42
C VAL A 130 7.00 -1.35 8.35
N ASN A 131 6.93 -2.35 7.48
CA ASN A 131 5.87 -2.54 6.52
C ASN A 131 4.91 -3.63 7.04
N LEU A 132 3.70 -3.24 7.45
CA LEU A 132 2.62 -4.17 7.78
C LEU A 132 1.95 -4.65 6.48
N GLU A 133 1.69 -5.96 6.40
CA GLU A 133 1.23 -6.62 5.19
C GLU A 133 0.20 -7.70 5.50
N ASP A 134 -0.86 -7.81 4.70
CA ASP A 134 -1.81 -8.93 4.71
C ASP A 134 -2.43 -9.21 6.10
N ILE A 135 -2.74 -8.14 6.87
CA ILE A 135 -3.40 -8.22 8.17
C ILE A 135 -4.89 -7.85 8.03
N SER A 136 -5.76 -8.73 8.49
CA SER A 136 -7.21 -8.57 8.38
C SER A 136 -7.76 -7.33 9.11
N ALA A 137 -8.70 -6.65 8.46
CA ALA A 137 -9.52 -5.61 9.08
C ALA A 137 -10.56 -6.24 10.03
N PRO A 138 -10.90 -5.58 11.17
CA PRO A 138 -10.47 -4.24 11.56
C PRO A 138 -9.15 -4.19 12.36
N ARG A 139 -8.54 -5.33 12.71
CA ARG A 139 -7.36 -5.36 13.60
C ARG A 139 -6.15 -4.60 13.03
N CYS A 140 -5.96 -4.62 11.72
CA CYS A 140 -4.88 -3.88 11.06
C CYS A 140 -4.86 -2.38 11.40
N PHE A 141 -6.03 -1.75 11.58
CA PHE A 141 -6.11 -0.34 11.97
C PHE A 141 -5.59 -0.11 13.40
N GLU A 142 -5.97 -0.99 14.33
CA GLU A 142 -5.55 -0.89 15.73
C GLU A 142 -4.05 -1.20 15.89
N ILE A 143 -3.56 -2.24 15.20
CA ILE A 143 -2.15 -2.61 15.18
C ILE A 143 -1.31 -1.45 14.65
N GLU A 144 -1.67 -0.89 13.49
CA GLU A 144 -0.93 0.23 12.89
C GLU A 144 -0.92 1.45 13.83
N LYS A 145 -2.08 1.82 14.38
CA LYS A 145 -2.20 2.95 15.32
C LYS A 145 -1.30 2.76 16.53
N LYS A 146 -1.41 1.62 17.23
CA LYS A 146 -0.59 1.31 18.41
C LYS A 146 0.91 1.31 18.10
N LEU A 147 1.30 0.78 16.94
CA LEU A 147 2.70 0.78 16.51
C LEU A 147 3.23 2.18 16.22
N LYS A 148 2.44 3.04 15.57
CA LYS A 148 2.79 4.45 15.36
C LYS A 148 2.94 5.22 16.66
N GLU A 149 2.14 4.87 17.68
CA GLU A 149 2.22 5.48 19.01
C GLU A 149 3.45 5.01 19.81
N CYS A 150 3.88 3.75 19.64
CA CYS A 150 4.92 3.16 20.49
C CYS A 150 6.30 2.97 19.84
N CYS A 151 6.45 3.17 18.53
CA CYS A 151 7.72 3.00 17.81
C CYS A 151 8.33 4.35 17.40
N ASP A 152 9.67 4.39 17.30
CA ASP A 152 10.47 5.56 16.87
C ASP A 152 10.87 5.51 15.38
N ILE A 153 10.28 4.58 14.63
CA ILE A 153 10.53 4.31 13.21
C ILE A 153 9.22 4.30 12.43
N PRO A 154 9.23 4.63 11.13
CA PRO A 154 8.04 4.71 10.31
C PRO A 154 7.32 3.36 10.24
N ILE A 155 6.01 3.39 10.47
CA ILE A 155 5.10 2.24 10.32
C ILE A 155 4.18 2.53 9.14
N PHE A 156 4.11 1.59 8.19
CA PHE A 156 3.29 1.72 7.00
C PHE A 156 2.57 0.41 6.73
N HIS A 157 1.25 0.46 6.55
CA HIS A 157 0.50 -0.70 6.09
C HIS A 157 0.25 -0.59 4.58
N ASP A 158 0.85 -1.49 3.79
CA ASP A 158 0.84 -1.38 2.33
C ASP A 158 -0.57 -1.56 1.73
N ASP A 159 -1.31 -2.58 2.18
CA ASP A 159 -2.68 -2.82 1.69
C ASP A 159 -3.64 -1.66 1.96
N GLN A 160 -3.36 -0.84 2.96
CA GLN A 160 -4.11 0.37 3.26
C GLN A 160 -3.56 1.54 2.44
N HIS A 161 -2.37 2.02 2.80
CA HIS A 161 -1.86 3.30 2.34
C HIS A 161 -1.22 3.19 0.96
N GLY A 162 -0.57 2.06 0.63
CA GLY A 162 -0.01 1.84 -0.70
C GLY A 162 -1.10 1.82 -1.77
N THR A 163 -2.18 1.07 -1.50
CA THR A 163 -3.37 1.05 -2.36
C THR A 163 -4.00 2.45 -2.48
N ALA A 164 -4.07 3.21 -1.38
CA ALA A 164 -4.59 4.58 -1.38
C ALA A 164 -3.76 5.54 -2.24
N VAL A 165 -2.43 5.48 -2.13
CA VAL A 165 -1.51 6.33 -2.89
C VAL A 165 -1.65 6.09 -4.39
N ILE A 166 -1.67 4.83 -4.84
CA ILE A 166 -1.75 4.54 -6.28
C ILE A 166 -3.13 4.80 -6.84
N THR A 167 -4.19 4.50 -6.07
CA THR A 167 -5.55 4.84 -6.47
C THR A 167 -5.69 6.36 -6.62
N LEU A 168 -5.13 7.15 -5.69
CA LEU A 168 -5.10 8.60 -5.80
C LEU A 168 -4.33 9.05 -7.06
N ALA A 169 -3.15 8.49 -7.31
CA ALA A 169 -2.36 8.82 -8.51
C ALA A 169 -3.16 8.56 -9.81
N GLY A 170 -3.82 7.41 -9.89
CA GLY A 170 -4.67 7.06 -11.01
C GLY A 170 -5.89 7.98 -11.13
N VAL A 171 -6.55 8.31 -10.01
CA VAL A 171 -7.71 9.23 -9.98
C VAL A 171 -7.32 10.62 -10.46
N ILE A 172 -6.15 11.15 -10.06
CA ILE A 172 -5.64 12.45 -10.52
C ILE A 172 -5.55 12.48 -12.05
N ASN A 173 -4.92 11.47 -12.65
CA ASN A 173 -4.74 11.40 -14.11
C ASN A 173 -6.05 11.10 -14.84
N ALA A 174 -6.90 10.23 -14.30
CA ALA A 174 -8.21 9.93 -14.88
C ALA A 174 -9.13 11.15 -14.89
N LEU A 175 -9.17 11.92 -13.79
CA LEU A 175 -9.93 13.17 -13.69
C LEU A 175 -9.42 14.21 -14.70
N LYS A 176 -8.09 14.35 -14.84
CA LYS A 176 -7.47 15.21 -15.84
C LYS A 176 -7.90 14.83 -17.26
N LEU A 177 -7.86 13.54 -17.59
CA LEU A 177 -8.24 13.02 -18.91
C LEU A 177 -9.71 13.30 -19.26
N VAL A 178 -10.64 13.14 -18.30
CA VAL A 178 -12.08 13.37 -18.53
C VAL A 178 -12.52 14.81 -18.27
N GLY A 179 -11.60 15.70 -17.86
CA GLY A 179 -11.88 17.11 -17.60
C GLY A 179 -12.77 17.37 -16.38
N LYS A 180 -12.67 16.55 -15.33
CA LYS A 180 -13.45 16.69 -14.08
C LYS A 180 -12.55 17.10 -12.90
N LYS A 181 -13.15 17.66 -11.84
CA LYS A 181 -12.44 18.01 -10.60
C LYS A 181 -12.87 17.12 -9.44
N LEU A 182 -11.92 16.79 -8.56
CA LEU A 182 -12.15 15.90 -7.42
C LEU A 182 -13.26 16.38 -6.48
N ASP A 183 -13.42 17.70 -6.33
CA ASP A 183 -14.40 18.28 -5.43
C ASP A 183 -15.80 18.49 -6.06
N GLU A 184 -15.95 18.14 -7.35
CA GLU A 184 -17.19 18.21 -8.11
C GLU A 184 -17.77 16.82 -8.44
N VAL A 185 -17.01 15.75 -8.23
CA VAL A 185 -17.41 14.37 -8.59
C VAL A 185 -18.14 13.64 -7.47
N LYS A 186 -19.02 12.69 -7.85
CA LYS A 186 -19.58 11.65 -6.97
C LYS A 186 -18.76 10.37 -7.08
N ILE A 187 -18.21 9.89 -5.96
CA ILE A 187 -17.50 8.61 -5.88
C ILE A 187 -18.37 7.57 -5.15
N VAL A 188 -18.46 6.36 -5.70
CA VAL A 188 -19.09 5.21 -5.02
C VAL A 188 -18.08 4.08 -4.89
N THR A 189 -17.92 3.54 -3.69
CA THR A 189 -17.01 2.40 -3.46
C THR A 189 -17.76 1.10 -3.28
N SER A 190 -17.20 0.00 -3.78
CA SER A 190 -17.53 -1.36 -3.38
C SER A 190 -16.42 -1.88 -2.48
N GLY A 191 -16.68 -1.95 -1.17
CA GLY A 191 -15.68 -2.32 -0.17
C GLY A 191 -15.46 -1.22 0.85
N ALA A 192 -15.56 -1.60 2.13
CA ALA A 192 -15.31 -0.75 3.29
C ALA A 192 -14.39 -1.48 4.30
N GLY A 193 -13.35 -2.13 3.75
CA GLY A 193 -12.24 -2.72 4.49
C GLY A 193 -11.02 -1.79 4.51
N ALA A 194 -9.84 -2.34 4.80
CA ALA A 194 -8.59 -1.60 4.97
C ALA A 194 -8.28 -0.62 3.80
N ALA A 195 -8.19 -1.16 2.58
CA ALA A 195 -7.93 -0.37 1.37
C ALA A 195 -9.00 0.70 1.11
N GLY A 196 -10.28 0.33 1.12
CA GLY A 196 -11.38 1.25 0.80
C GLY A 196 -11.46 2.44 1.77
N ILE A 197 -11.23 2.19 3.06
CA ILE A 197 -11.21 3.24 4.07
C ILE A 197 -10.00 4.17 3.86
N ALA A 198 -8.81 3.62 3.62
CA ALA A 198 -7.59 4.40 3.40
C ALA A 198 -7.66 5.25 2.12
N ILE A 199 -8.16 4.69 1.01
CA ILE A 199 -8.39 5.41 -0.26
C ILE A 199 -9.29 6.63 -0.02
N ILE A 200 -10.44 6.42 0.62
CA ILE A 200 -11.41 7.51 0.83
C ILE A 200 -10.90 8.57 1.80
N ARG A 201 -10.22 8.18 2.89
CA ARG A 201 -9.60 9.17 3.80
C ARG A 201 -8.58 10.04 3.08
N LEU A 202 -7.72 9.44 2.24
CA LEU A 202 -6.73 10.18 1.48
C LEU A 202 -7.39 11.11 0.44
N LEU A 203 -8.41 10.64 -0.29
CA LEU A 203 -9.15 11.50 -1.23
C LEU A 203 -9.90 12.65 -0.52
N ILE A 204 -10.47 12.41 0.67
CA ILE A 204 -11.10 13.47 1.49
C ILE A 204 -10.07 14.51 1.91
N SER A 205 -8.85 14.10 2.31
CA SER A 205 -7.76 15.03 2.63
C SER A 205 -7.37 15.93 1.44
N MET A 206 -7.65 15.47 0.22
CA MET A 206 -7.45 16.19 -1.05
C MET A 206 -8.66 17.03 -1.49
N GLY A 207 -9.75 17.05 -0.71
CA GLY A 207 -10.94 17.87 -0.99
C GLY A 207 -12.11 17.12 -1.65
N LEU A 208 -12.11 15.79 -1.69
CA LEU A 208 -13.30 15.02 -2.08
C LEU A 208 -14.49 15.34 -1.16
N LYS A 209 -15.63 15.73 -1.74
CA LYS A 209 -16.84 16.12 -1.01
C LYS A 209 -17.95 15.08 -1.04
N ASN A 210 -18.15 14.41 -2.17
CA ASN A 210 -19.28 13.51 -2.38
C ASN A 210 -18.82 12.06 -2.59
N VAL A 211 -18.93 11.26 -1.53
CA VAL A 211 -18.54 9.86 -1.56
C VAL A 211 -19.54 8.98 -0.81
N ILE A 212 -19.87 7.82 -1.37
CA ILE A 212 -20.71 6.81 -0.73
C ILE A 212 -19.92 5.50 -0.69
N MET A 213 -19.60 5.05 0.52
CA MET A 213 -19.01 3.74 0.71
C MET A 213 -20.11 2.68 0.77
N THR A 214 -19.91 1.53 0.13
CA THR A 214 -20.81 0.38 0.24
C THR A 214 -20.10 -0.83 0.84
N ASP A 215 -20.85 -1.63 1.59
CA ASP A 215 -20.42 -2.96 1.99
C ASP A 215 -21.46 -4.01 1.57
N ARG A 216 -21.31 -5.24 2.06
CA ARG A 216 -22.19 -6.37 1.72
C ARG A 216 -23.69 -6.14 1.99
N LYS A 217 -24.08 -5.15 2.81
CA LYS A 217 -25.51 -4.81 3.02
C LYS A 217 -25.93 -3.49 2.37
N GLY A 218 -25.11 -2.91 1.49
CA GLY A 218 -25.40 -1.68 0.76
C GLY A 218 -24.66 -0.46 1.29
N ALA A 219 -25.21 0.73 1.04
CA ALA A 219 -24.62 2.00 1.42
C ALA A 219 -24.38 2.11 2.93
N ILE A 220 -23.26 2.72 3.30
CA ILE A 220 -22.92 3.09 4.67
C ILE A 220 -23.41 4.52 4.90
N TYR A 221 -24.16 4.72 5.97
CA TYR A 221 -24.71 6.01 6.38
C TYR A 221 -24.84 6.03 7.90
N GLU A 222 -24.83 7.22 8.49
CA GLU A 222 -24.94 7.39 9.93
C GLU A 222 -26.28 6.82 10.45
N GLY A 223 -26.23 6.01 11.50
CA GLY A 223 -27.40 5.32 12.06
C GLY A 223 -27.79 4.02 11.35
N ARG A 224 -26.98 3.50 10.41
CA ARG A 224 -27.19 2.16 9.86
C ARG A 224 -26.81 1.08 10.88
N ASP A 225 -27.66 0.08 11.06
CA ASP A 225 -27.39 -1.04 11.98
C ASP A 225 -26.24 -1.96 11.52
N GLY A 226 -25.44 -2.40 12.50
CA GLY A 226 -24.39 -3.41 12.32
C GLY A 226 -23.12 -2.89 11.64
N LEU A 227 -22.84 -1.59 11.77
CA LEU A 227 -21.52 -1.03 11.45
C LEU A 227 -20.53 -1.40 12.57
N ASN A 228 -19.25 -1.51 12.21
CA ASN A 228 -18.18 -1.59 13.19
C ASN A 228 -17.67 -0.16 13.50
N PRO A 229 -16.85 0.05 14.53
CA PRO A 229 -16.43 1.40 14.94
C PRO A 229 -15.82 2.24 13.81
N ILE A 230 -14.97 1.64 12.97
CA ILE A 230 -14.36 2.37 11.85
C ILE A 230 -15.39 2.75 10.78
N LYS A 231 -16.37 1.89 10.50
CA LYS A 231 -17.45 2.24 9.57
C LYS A 231 -18.39 3.29 10.13
N GLU A 232 -18.61 3.31 11.44
CA GLU A 232 -19.35 4.39 12.11
C GLU A 232 -18.62 5.73 11.99
N GLU A 233 -17.29 5.75 12.13
CA GLU A 233 -16.47 6.94 11.86
C GLU A 233 -16.61 7.38 10.40
N MET A 234 -16.47 6.46 9.44
CA MET A 234 -16.61 6.79 8.01
C MET A 234 -18.02 7.28 7.67
N ALA A 235 -19.06 6.75 8.30
CA ALA A 235 -20.44 7.15 8.08
C ALA A 235 -20.72 8.61 8.48
N LYS A 236 -19.90 9.21 9.36
CA LYS A 236 -20.00 10.62 9.78
C LYS A 236 -19.34 11.60 8.80
N ILE A 237 -18.40 11.11 7.99
CA ILE A 237 -17.59 11.94 7.07
C ILE A 237 -17.82 11.59 5.60
N THR A 238 -18.70 10.64 5.31
CA THR A 238 -19.10 10.22 3.97
C THR A 238 -20.62 10.22 3.87
N ASN A 239 -21.15 10.17 2.65
CA ASN A 239 -22.57 10.04 2.37
C ASN A 239 -23.43 11.09 3.11
N TYR A 240 -23.05 12.37 2.99
CA TYR A 240 -23.72 13.50 3.65
C TYR A 240 -25.22 13.60 3.37
N ASN A 241 -25.68 13.04 2.25
CA ASN A 241 -27.10 13.00 1.88
C ASN A 241 -27.85 11.79 2.46
N HIS A 242 -27.19 10.94 3.26
CA HIS A 242 -27.71 9.69 3.81
C HIS A 242 -28.39 8.81 2.75
N GLU A 243 -27.80 8.72 1.54
CA GLU A 243 -28.29 7.84 0.49
C GLU A 243 -28.27 6.39 0.98
N LYS A 244 -29.35 5.65 0.68
CA LYS A 244 -29.56 4.26 1.14
C LYS A 244 -29.75 3.34 -0.06
N GLY A 245 -29.64 2.05 0.21
CA GLY A 245 -29.90 1.01 -0.77
C GLY A 245 -28.65 0.23 -1.16
N THR A 246 -28.82 -0.59 -2.18
CA THR A 246 -27.82 -1.44 -2.80
C THR A 246 -26.81 -0.65 -3.62
N LEU A 247 -25.68 -1.27 -3.97
CA LEU A 247 -24.69 -0.67 -4.87
C LEU A 247 -25.33 -0.18 -6.18
N ALA A 248 -26.22 -0.99 -6.77
CA ALA A 248 -26.94 -0.66 -8.01
C ALA A 248 -27.80 0.61 -7.91
N GLU A 249 -28.27 0.94 -6.70
CA GLU A 249 -29.11 2.13 -6.48
C GLU A 249 -28.26 3.38 -6.30
N VAL A 250 -27.20 3.31 -5.48
CA VAL A 250 -26.40 4.49 -5.14
C VAL A 250 -25.34 4.86 -6.19
N ILE A 251 -24.97 3.92 -7.07
CA ILE A 251 -24.00 4.16 -8.16
C ILE A 251 -24.58 5.00 -9.30
N LYS A 252 -25.90 5.18 -9.35
CA LYS A 252 -26.56 6.00 -10.39
C LYS A 252 -26.03 7.43 -10.35
N GLY A 253 -25.55 7.91 -11.49
CA GLY A 253 -24.93 9.22 -11.65
C GLY A 253 -23.58 9.39 -10.94
N ALA A 254 -22.94 8.31 -10.48
CA ALA A 254 -21.56 8.38 -9.96
C ALA A 254 -20.57 8.66 -11.10
N ASP A 255 -19.56 9.48 -10.85
CA ASP A 255 -18.48 9.76 -11.79
C ASP A 255 -17.37 8.71 -11.70
N ILE A 256 -17.10 8.22 -10.49
CA ILE A 256 -16.04 7.28 -10.21
C ILE A 256 -16.59 6.11 -9.40
N PHE A 257 -16.28 4.90 -9.85
CA PHE A 257 -16.42 3.69 -9.06
C PHE A 257 -15.04 3.22 -8.57
N ILE A 258 -14.92 2.89 -7.29
CA ILE A 258 -13.72 2.28 -6.70
C ILE A 258 -14.09 0.96 -6.02
N GLY A 259 -13.75 -0.15 -6.66
CA GLY A 259 -13.89 -1.50 -6.16
C GLY A 259 -12.59 -2.00 -5.54
N VAL A 260 -12.68 -2.42 -4.28
CA VAL A 260 -11.63 -3.14 -3.53
C VAL A 260 -12.28 -4.24 -2.69
N SER A 261 -13.19 -5.00 -3.30
CA SER A 261 -14.04 -5.96 -2.60
C SER A 261 -13.99 -7.37 -3.19
N ALA A 262 -14.92 -7.71 -4.07
CA ALA A 262 -15.17 -9.07 -4.52
C ALA A 262 -15.47 -9.13 -6.03
N PRO A 263 -15.18 -10.28 -6.67
CA PRO A 263 -15.43 -10.50 -8.08
C PRO A 263 -16.89 -10.25 -8.48
N GLY A 264 -17.11 -9.62 -9.63
CA GLY A 264 -18.44 -9.47 -10.24
C GLY A 264 -19.43 -8.57 -9.48
N THR A 265 -18.97 -7.74 -8.54
CA THR A 265 -19.86 -6.85 -7.79
C THR A 265 -20.37 -5.65 -8.60
N LEU A 266 -19.66 -5.25 -9.66
CA LEU A 266 -20.08 -4.20 -10.58
C LEU A 266 -20.55 -4.82 -11.90
N THR A 267 -21.74 -4.45 -12.38
CA THR A 267 -22.29 -5.00 -13.62
C THR A 267 -22.28 -3.97 -14.76
N PRO A 268 -22.31 -4.41 -16.04
CA PRO A 268 -22.47 -3.51 -17.18
C PRO A 268 -23.70 -2.59 -17.07
N ASP A 269 -24.81 -3.09 -16.52
CA ASP A 269 -26.02 -2.28 -16.33
C ASP A 269 -25.81 -1.16 -15.32
N MET A 270 -25.09 -1.43 -14.22
CA MET A 270 -24.72 -0.39 -13.26
C MET A 270 -23.84 0.68 -13.91
N VAL A 271 -22.84 0.28 -14.70
CA VAL A 271 -21.95 1.21 -15.43
C VAL A 271 -22.74 2.13 -16.37
N ARG A 272 -23.74 1.59 -17.08
CA ARG A 272 -24.62 2.40 -17.95
C ARG A 272 -25.45 3.45 -17.20
N THR A 273 -25.65 3.29 -15.90
CA THR A 273 -26.37 4.27 -15.06
C THR A 273 -25.46 5.32 -14.42
N MET A 274 -24.14 5.20 -14.58
CA MET A 274 -23.18 6.18 -14.08
C MET A 274 -23.24 7.49 -14.87
N ALA A 275 -22.52 8.51 -14.40
CA ALA A 275 -22.39 9.79 -15.10
C ALA A 275 -21.67 9.62 -16.46
N LYS A 276 -21.75 10.65 -17.30
CA LYS A 276 -21.00 10.72 -18.57
C LYS A 276 -19.50 10.56 -18.28
N ASP A 277 -18.79 9.83 -19.14
CA ASP A 277 -17.36 9.55 -19.03
C ASP A 277 -17.00 8.95 -17.64
N PRO A 278 -17.59 7.79 -17.27
CA PRO A 278 -17.36 7.19 -15.97
C PRO A 278 -15.96 6.58 -15.87
N ILE A 279 -15.36 6.75 -14.69
CA ILE A 279 -14.04 6.20 -14.33
C ILE A 279 -14.24 4.99 -13.43
N ILE A 280 -13.59 3.87 -13.74
CA ILE A 280 -13.76 2.61 -13.00
C ILE A 280 -12.39 2.10 -12.53
N PHE A 281 -12.23 1.98 -11.22
CA PHE A 281 -11.13 1.25 -10.58
C PHE A 281 -11.68 -0.06 -10.02
N ALA A 282 -11.48 -1.19 -10.71
CA ALA A 282 -11.93 -2.52 -10.28
C ALA A 282 -10.72 -3.34 -9.81
N CYS A 283 -10.31 -3.12 -8.56
CA CYS A 283 -9.02 -3.57 -8.03
C CYS A 283 -9.06 -4.89 -7.26
N ALA A 284 -10.20 -5.60 -7.21
CA ALA A 284 -10.23 -6.94 -6.64
C ALA A 284 -9.31 -7.92 -7.39
N ASN A 285 -8.62 -8.77 -6.63
CA ASN A 285 -7.71 -9.79 -7.15
C ASN A 285 -8.13 -11.18 -6.65
N PRO A 286 -7.92 -12.24 -7.46
CA PRO A 286 -7.39 -12.25 -8.83
C PRO A 286 -8.43 -11.88 -9.91
N THR A 287 -9.71 -11.85 -9.54
CA THR A 287 -10.82 -11.51 -10.45
C THR A 287 -11.43 -10.17 -10.04
N PRO A 288 -11.51 -9.18 -10.95
CA PRO A 288 -11.98 -7.83 -10.61
C PRO A 288 -13.49 -7.78 -10.40
N GLU A 289 -13.97 -6.66 -9.87
CA GLU A 289 -15.40 -6.35 -9.71
C GLU A 289 -16.15 -6.36 -11.05
N ILE A 290 -15.48 -5.96 -12.13
CA ILE A 290 -15.92 -6.04 -13.53
C ILE A 290 -14.68 -6.16 -14.42
N PHE A 291 -14.75 -6.91 -15.52
CA PHE A 291 -13.63 -6.97 -16.46
C PHE A 291 -13.52 -5.67 -17.29
N PRO A 292 -12.31 -5.24 -17.69
CA PRO A 292 -12.13 -4.01 -18.45
C PRO A 292 -12.91 -3.94 -19.76
N ASP A 293 -12.98 -5.05 -20.51
CA ASP A 293 -13.72 -5.10 -21.77
C ASP A 293 -15.23 -4.91 -21.56
N GLU A 294 -15.79 -5.49 -20.49
CA GLU A 294 -17.20 -5.35 -20.13
C GLU A 294 -17.52 -3.92 -19.66
N ALA A 295 -16.63 -3.33 -18.85
CA ALA A 295 -16.75 -1.96 -18.39
C ALA A 295 -16.68 -0.95 -19.55
N LYS A 296 -15.72 -1.10 -20.46
CA LYS A 296 -15.60 -0.27 -21.67
C LYS A 296 -16.81 -0.42 -22.58
N ALA A 297 -17.27 -1.66 -22.82
CA ALA A 297 -18.47 -1.92 -23.61
C ALA A 297 -19.75 -1.33 -22.98
N ALA A 298 -19.76 -1.11 -21.67
CA ALA A 298 -20.84 -0.46 -20.95
C ALA A 298 -20.76 1.08 -20.91
N GLY A 299 -19.67 1.67 -21.43
CA GLY A 299 -19.50 3.11 -21.57
C GLY A 299 -18.44 3.74 -20.67
N ALA A 300 -17.59 2.95 -19.99
CA ALA A 300 -16.49 3.48 -19.18
C ALA A 300 -15.45 4.23 -20.03
N ALA A 301 -15.11 5.45 -19.62
CA ALA A 301 -14.07 6.27 -20.27
C ALA A 301 -12.66 5.84 -19.86
N VAL A 302 -12.50 5.45 -18.59
CA VAL A 302 -11.23 4.95 -18.05
C VAL A 302 -11.51 3.71 -17.22
N VAL A 303 -10.72 2.67 -17.42
CA VAL A 303 -10.78 1.47 -16.57
C VAL A 303 -9.39 1.12 -16.07
N SER A 304 -9.32 0.80 -14.78
CA SER A 304 -8.12 0.41 -14.06
C SER A 304 -8.44 -0.83 -13.22
N THR A 305 -7.45 -1.71 -13.06
CA THR A 305 -7.59 -2.94 -12.27
C THR A 305 -6.33 -3.25 -11.46
N GLY A 306 -6.38 -4.25 -10.58
CA GLY A 306 -5.19 -4.77 -9.90
C GLY A 306 -4.32 -5.70 -10.76
N ARG A 307 -4.78 -6.05 -11.97
CA ARG A 307 -4.19 -7.09 -12.81
C ARG A 307 -3.12 -6.56 -13.76
N SER A 308 -2.00 -7.28 -13.85
CA SER A 308 -0.85 -6.89 -14.67
C SER A 308 -1.03 -7.14 -16.17
N ASP A 309 -2.02 -7.93 -16.57
CA ASP A 309 -2.32 -8.21 -17.98
C ASP A 309 -3.28 -7.18 -18.62
N TYR A 310 -3.73 -6.17 -17.85
CA TYR A 310 -4.54 -5.07 -18.34
C TYR A 310 -3.82 -3.72 -18.22
N PRO A 311 -4.21 -2.72 -19.03
CA PRO A 311 -3.75 -1.34 -18.84
C PRO A 311 -4.11 -0.78 -17.45
N ASN A 312 -3.45 0.32 -17.07
CA ASN A 312 -3.73 1.07 -15.84
C ASN A 312 -3.72 0.21 -14.56
N GLN A 313 -2.68 -0.61 -14.37
CA GLN A 313 -2.60 -1.47 -13.20
C GLN A 313 -2.40 -0.65 -11.90
N VAL A 314 -3.34 -0.75 -10.96
CA VAL A 314 -3.11 -0.36 -9.56
C VAL A 314 -2.24 -1.42 -8.91
N ASN A 315 -0.94 -1.16 -8.83
CA ASN A 315 0.03 -2.10 -8.28
C ASN A 315 0.91 -1.43 -7.24
N ASN A 316 0.83 -1.89 -5.98
CA ASN A 316 1.55 -1.35 -4.83
C ASN A 316 3.06 -1.18 -5.05
N VAL A 317 3.66 -1.98 -5.95
CA VAL A 317 5.07 -1.85 -6.35
C VAL A 317 5.44 -0.45 -6.86
N LEU A 318 4.47 0.31 -7.39
CA LEU A 318 4.68 1.69 -7.84
C LEU A 318 4.93 2.68 -6.70
N CYS A 319 4.64 2.32 -5.44
CA CYS A 319 4.70 3.26 -4.33
C CYS A 319 5.59 2.80 -3.18
N PHE A 320 5.36 1.62 -2.57
CA PHE A 320 6.02 1.26 -1.31
C PHE A 320 7.56 1.25 -1.39
N PRO A 321 8.22 0.79 -2.48
CA PRO A 321 9.68 0.80 -2.54
C PRO A 321 10.23 2.24 -2.52
N GLY A 322 9.60 3.14 -3.26
CA GLY A 322 9.98 4.56 -3.32
C GLY A 322 9.64 5.31 -2.02
N ILE A 323 8.47 5.04 -1.43
CA ILE A 323 8.04 5.63 -0.15
C ILE A 323 9.04 5.30 0.95
N PHE A 324 9.39 4.01 1.11
CA PHE A 324 10.38 3.62 2.12
C PHE A 324 11.79 4.13 1.78
N ARG A 325 12.20 4.11 0.51
CA ARG A 325 13.50 4.69 0.13
C ARG A 325 13.60 6.16 0.58
N GLY A 326 12.60 6.97 0.24
CA GLY A 326 12.53 8.39 0.64
C GLY A 326 12.48 8.58 2.16
N ALA A 327 11.65 7.79 2.86
CA ALA A 327 11.54 7.86 4.32
C ALA A 327 12.87 7.47 5.02
N LEU A 328 13.56 6.44 4.54
CA LEU A 328 14.84 5.99 5.09
C LEU A 328 15.96 7.00 4.83
N ASP A 329 15.99 7.61 3.63
CA ASP A 329 17.02 8.59 3.23
C ASP A 329 17.03 9.86 4.08
N VAL A 330 15.90 10.19 4.71
CA VAL A 330 15.76 11.33 5.63
C VAL A 330 15.53 10.91 7.07
N ARG A 331 15.67 9.61 7.36
CA ARG A 331 15.37 8.99 8.65
C ARG A 331 14.03 9.49 9.22
N ALA A 332 12.98 9.53 8.40
CA ALA A 332 11.67 9.99 8.82
C ALA A 332 11.22 9.24 10.08
N SER A 333 10.52 9.92 10.99
CA SER A 333 9.92 9.29 12.17
C SER A 333 8.55 8.66 11.88
N ASP A 334 7.89 9.08 10.80
CA ASP A 334 6.57 8.61 10.38
C ASP A 334 6.43 8.67 8.84
N ILE A 335 5.40 8.01 8.31
CA ILE A 335 4.91 8.18 6.93
C ILE A 335 3.50 8.77 7.02
N ASN A 336 3.45 10.10 7.02
CA ASN A 336 2.24 10.88 7.21
C ASN A 336 1.46 11.12 5.89
N ASP A 337 0.33 11.82 5.96
CA ASP A 337 -0.53 12.03 4.80
C ASP A 337 0.11 12.96 3.76
N GLU A 338 0.88 13.97 4.15
CA GLU A 338 1.63 14.82 3.20
C GLU A 338 2.61 14.00 2.36
N MET A 339 3.30 13.03 2.96
CA MET A 339 4.20 12.12 2.25
C MET A 339 3.45 11.20 1.28
N LYS A 340 2.27 10.69 1.67
CA LYS A 340 1.43 9.84 0.81
C LYS A 340 0.89 10.62 -0.39
N VAL A 341 0.40 11.84 -0.16
CA VAL A 341 -0.06 12.74 -1.23
C VAL A 341 1.08 13.08 -2.18
N ALA A 342 2.27 13.40 -1.65
CA ALA A 342 3.45 13.68 -2.46
C ALA A 342 3.86 12.47 -3.32
N ALA A 343 3.82 11.26 -2.78
CA ALA A 343 4.05 10.03 -3.54
C ALA A 343 3.02 9.86 -4.67
N ALA A 344 1.74 10.11 -4.41
CA ALA A 344 0.68 9.99 -5.42
C ALA A 344 0.88 10.98 -6.57
N TYR A 345 1.21 12.24 -6.26
CA TYR A 345 1.53 13.25 -7.28
C TYR A 345 2.80 12.91 -8.07
N ALA A 346 3.83 12.37 -7.41
CA ALA A 346 5.04 11.93 -8.10
C ALA A 346 4.76 10.81 -9.10
N ILE A 347 3.94 9.82 -8.73
CA ILE A 347 3.52 8.74 -9.64
C ILE A 347 2.67 9.29 -10.78
N ALA A 348 1.67 10.12 -10.47
CA ALA A 348 0.78 10.70 -11.48
C ALA A 348 1.57 11.55 -12.50
N GLY A 349 2.52 12.35 -12.02
CA GLY A 349 3.34 13.25 -12.84
C GLY A 349 4.37 12.57 -13.74
N LEU A 350 4.57 11.25 -13.63
CA LEU A 350 5.40 10.49 -14.56
C LEU A 350 4.72 10.19 -15.89
N VAL A 351 3.39 10.33 -15.94
CA VAL A 351 2.61 10.26 -17.18
C VAL A 351 2.49 11.67 -17.74
N SER A 352 3.14 11.93 -18.87
CA SER A 352 3.08 13.24 -19.54
C SER A 352 1.71 13.52 -20.16
N ASP A 353 1.44 14.79 -20.48
CA ASP A 353 0.17 15.20 -21.11
C ASP A 353 0.01 14.59 -22.50
N GLU A 354 1.12 14.32 -23.19
CA GLU A 354 1.16 13.67 -24.49
C GLU A 354 0.92 12.14 -24.40
N GLU A 355 1.34 11.50 -23.31
CA GLU A 355 1.14 10.07 -23.07
C GLU A 355 -0.23 9.75 -22.46
N LEU A 356 -0.80 10.70 -21.71
CA LEU A 356 -2.04 10.52 -20.97
C LEU A 356 -3.20 10.14 -21.89
N ASN A 357 -3.72 8.92 -21.71
CA ASN A 357 -4.88 8.44 -22.45
C ASN A 357 -5.66 7.40 -21.61
N ALA A 358 -6.79 6.92 -22.13
CA ALA A 358 -7.69 6.01 -21.42
C ALA A 358 -7.03 4.70 -20.95
N ASP A 359 -5.96 4.28 -21.63
CA ASP A 359 -5.18 3.07 -21.33
C ASP A 359 -3.82 3.38 -20.68
N TYR A 360 -3.54 4.64 -20.36
CA TYR A 360 -2.28 5.05 -19.73
C TYR A 360 -2.46 6.24 -18.76
N ILE A 361 -3.04 5.96 -17.59
CA ILE A 361 -3.18 6.91 -16.47
C ILE A 361 -2.16 6.66 -15.34
N LEU A 362 -1.45 5.52 -15.38
CA LEU A 362 -0.44 5.14 -14.40
C LEU A 362 0.81 4.65 -15.15
N PRO A 363 2.03 4.96 -14.66
CA PRO A 363 3.24 4.40 -15.25
C PRO A 363 3.27 2.88 -15.07
N ALA A 364 4.03 2.20 -15.93
CA ALA A 364 4.21 0.76 -15.81
C ALA A 364 5.01 0.40 -14.55
N ALA A 365 4.75 -0.78 -13.96
CA ALA A 365 5.43 -1.26 -12.75
C ALA A 365 6.97 -1.23 -12.83
N PHE A 366 7.53 -1.44 -14.04
CA PHE A 366 8.96 -1.48 -14.30
C PHE A 366 9.53 -0.15 -14.82
N ASP A 367 8.77 0.94 -14.77
CA ASP A 367 9.31 2.25 -15.14
C ASP A 367 10.42 2.65 -14.14
N PRO A 368 11.68 2.75 -14.58
CA PRO A 368 12.80 2.99 -13.68
C PRO A 368 12.75 4.37 -13.01
N ARG A 369 11.95 5.31 -13.54
CA ARG A 369 11.80 6.66 -13.00
C ARG A 369 11.00 6.69 -11.71
N VAL A 370 10.12 5.69 -11.48
CA VAL A 370 9.18 5.65 -10.36
C VAL A 370 9.89 5.72 -9.02
N LYS A 371 10.91 4.89 -8.82
CA LYS A 371 11.67 4.82 -7.57
C LYS A 371 12.20 6.20 -7.16
N ASP A 372 12.96 6.84 -8.05
CA ASP A 372 13.69 8.06 -7.72
C ASP A 372 12.72 9.25 -7.58
N ALA A 373 11.69 9.31 -8.42
CA ALA A 373 10.66 10.35 -8.33
C ALA A 373 9.87 10.27 -7.01
N VAL A 374 9.40 9.08 -6.64
CA VAL A 374 8.65 8.88 -5.40
C VAL A 374 9.55 9.11 -4.18
N ALA A 375 10.77 8.57 -4.17
CA ALA A 375 11.69 8.76 -3.05
C ALA A 375 12.02 10.24 -2.81
N ALA A 376 12.30 10.99 -3.89
CA ALA A 376 12.58 12.42 -3.79
C ALA A 376 11.39 13.20 -3.24
N ALA A 377 10.19 12.97 -3.78
CA ALA A 377 8.97 13.67 -3.33
C ALA A 377 8.62 13.35 -1.87
N VAL A 378 8.76 12.09 -1.47
CA VAL A 378 8.51 11.63 -0.09
C VAL A 378 9.53 12.22 0.88
N ALA A 379 10.81 12.22 0.52
CA ALA A 379 11.88 12.83 1.32
C ALA A 379 11.68 14.34 1.48
N GLU A 380 11.25 15.04 0.43
CA GLU A 380 10.92 16.47 0.50
C GLU A 380 9.71 16.72 1.39
N ALA A 381 8.64 15.94 1.24
CA ALA A 381 7.44 16.05 2.06
C ALA A 381 7.73 15.79 3.54
N ALA A 382 8.54 14.78 3.86
CA ALA A 382 8.96 14.47 5.23
C ALA A 382 9.71 15.64 5.89
N ARG A 383 10.57 16.34 5.13
CA ARG A 383 11.26 17.55 5.61
C ARG A 383 10.28 18.70 5.84
N LYS A 384 9.35 18.91 4.90
CA LYS A 384 8.34 19.99 5.00
C LYS A 384 7.37 19.79 6.16
N SER A 385 6.95 18.56 6.43
CA SER A 385 6.04 18.24 7.52
C SER A 385 6.74 18.09 8.89
N GLY A 386 8.08 18.12 8.91
CA GLY A 386 8.87 18.10 10.14
C GLY A 386 9.09 16.72 10.74
N VAL A 387 8.82 15.64 10.00
CA VAL A 387 9.06 14.26 10.45
C VAL A 387 10.44 13.72 10.05
N ALA A 388 11.16 14.41 9.14
CA ALA A 388 12.54 14.09 8.81
C ALA A 388 13.50 14.36 9.98
N ARG A 389 14.49 13.48 10.19
CA ARG A 389 15.51 13.62 11.24
C ARG A 389 16.89 14.03 10.70
N ILE A 390 17.07 14.08 9.37
CA ILE A 390 18.29 14.56 8.69
C ILE A 390 18.00 15.35 7.41
#